data_AF-A0A5N7Y1Q6-F1
#
_entry.id   AF-A0A5N7Y1Q6-F1
#
_cell.length_a   1.000
_cell.length_b   1.000
_cell.length_c   1.000
_cell.angle_alpha   90.00
_cell.angle_beta   90.00
_cell.angle_gamma   90.00
#
_symmetry.space_group_name_H-M   'P 1'
#
loop_
_entity.id
_entity.type
_entity.pdbx_description
1 polymer ?
#
loop_
_entity_poly.entity_id
_entity_poly.type
_entity_poly.pdbx_seq_one_letter_code
_entity_poly.pdbx_strand_id
1 'polypeptide(L)'
;MSITSAQICQAADQLQGFVGFNAKTGQYLLRFSEDSFGLDVPAETITPTCEYVWAVDDGALMRLDRQRLAWLQEQRIDDRVNLSEPLRVYLRRSDLPEIRAERRRVTPA
;
A
#
# COMPACT_ATOMS: atom_id res chain seq x y z
N MET A 1 17.19 -14.14 -9.78
CA MET A 1 15.92 -13.84 -10.48
C MET A 1 15.81 -12.33 -10.63
N SER A 2 15.67 -11.82 -11.85
CA SER A 2 15.53 -10.38 -12.09
C SER A 2 14.08 -9.98 -11.84
N ILE A 3 13.82 -9.32 -10.72
CA ILE A 3 12.50 -8.76 -10.44
C ILE A 3 12.37 -7.47 -11.24
N THR A 4 11.37 -7.43 -12.12
CA THR A 4 11.09 -6.26 -12.97
C THR A 4 10.15 -5.29 -12.25
N SER A 5 10.20 -4.00 -12.63
CA SER A 5 9.30 -2.97 -12.13
C SER A 5 7.82 -3.34 -12.31
N ALA A 6 7.47 -3.96 -13.44
CA ALA A 6 6.11 -4.45 -13.71
C ALA A 6 5.64 -5.49 -12.68
N GLN A 7 6.50 -6.45 -12.30
CA GLN A 7 6.16 -7.44 -11.27
C GLN A 7 5.96 -6.79 -9.90
N ILE A 8 6.72 -5.75 -9.59
CA ILE A 8 6.57 -5.02 -8.33
C ILE A 8 5.26 -4.22 -8.32
N CYS A 9 4.92 -3.56 -9.43
CA CYS A 9 3.63 -2.89 -9.58
C CYS A 9 2.46 -3.87 -9.44
N GLN A 10 2.54 -5.03 -10.09
CA GLN A 10 1.51 -6.06 -10.02
C GLN A 10 1.38 -6.61 -8.60
N ALA A 11 2.49 -6.85 -7.92
CA ALA A 11 2.46 -7.30 -6.53
C ALA A 11 1.87 -6.25 -5.58
N ALA A 12 2.15 -4.96 -5.80
CA ALA A 12 1.55 -3.87 -5.02
C ALA A 12 0.03 -3.81 -5.20
N ASP A 13 -0.47 -4.12 -6.40
CA ASP A 13 -1.90 -4.16 -6.67
C ASP A 13 -2.60 -5.38 -6.04
N GLN A 14 -1.88 -6.49 -5.88
CA GLN A 14 -2.37 -7.69 -5.20
C GLN A 14 -2.34 -7.59 -3.66
N LEU A 15 -1.92 -6.45 -3.09
CA LEU A 15 -1.94 -6.25 -1.64
C LEU A 15 -3.38 -6.27 -1.12
N GLN A 16 -3.60 -7.01 -0.05
CA GLN A 16 -4.91 -7.20 0.54
C GLN A 16 -5.07 -6.40 1.84
N GLY A 17 -6.31 -6.04 2.15
CA GLY A 17 -6.67 -5.31 3.35
C GLY A 17 -6.80 -3.81 3.14
N PHE A 18 -6.97 -3.13 4.27
CA PHE A 18 -7.40 -1.75 4.39
C PHE A 18 -6.59 -1.08 5.49
N VAL A 19 -6.15 0.14 5.21
CA VAL A 19 -5.44 1.00 6.14
C VAL A 19 -6.37 2.12 6.55
N GLY A 20 -6.59 2.25 7.84
CA GLY A 20 -7.48 3.23 8.44
C GLY A 20 -6.72 4.14 9.40
N PHE A 21 -6.95 5.45 9.33
CA PHE A 21 -6.32 6.39 10.26
C PHE A 21 -7.18 6.59 11.51
N ASN A 22 -6.65 6.20 12.67
CA ASN A 22 -7.31 6.39 13.95
C ASN A 22 -6.93 7.77 14.51
N ALA A 23 -7.90 8.70 14.46
CA ALA A 23 -7.72 10.05 14.98
C ALA A 23 -7.57 10.11 16.51
N LYS A 24 -8.08 9.11 17.26
CA LYS A 24 -7.98 9.07 18.73
C LYS A 24 -6.56 8.74 19.19
N THR A 25 -5.88 7.84 18.48
CA THR A 25 -4.52 7.40 18.81
C THR A 25 -3.43 8.03 17.95
N GLY A 26 -3.81 8.74 16.87
CA GLY A 26 -2.91 9.36 15.91
C GLY A 26 -2.11 8.36 15.08
N GLN A 27 -2.60 7.13 14.94
CA GLN A 27 -1.88 6.01 14.33
C GLN A 27 -2.69 5.37 13.20
N TYR A 28 -1.98 4.81 12.22
CA TYR A 28 -2.59 3.99 11.17
C TYR A 28 -2.84 2.58 11.69
N LEU A 29 -3.98 2.00 11.34
CA LEU A 29 -4.33 0.62 11.61
C LEU A 29 -4.51 -0.13 10.30
N LEU A 30 -3.98 -1.34 10.22
CA LEU A 30 -4.20 -2.25 9.10
C LEU A 30 -5.20 -3.34 9.51
N ARG A 31 -6.26 -3.52 8.71
CA ARG A 31 -7.29 -4.56 8.89
C ARG A 31 -7.66 -5.18 7.55
N PHE A 32 -8.20 -6.39 7.58
CA PHE A 32 -8.64 -7.11 6.38
C PHE A 32 -10.13 -6.91 6.07
N SER A 33 -10.84 -6.21 6.94
CA SER A 33 -12.25 -5.91 6.77
C SER A 33 -12.52 -4.51 7.30
N GLU A 34 -13.28 -3.73 6.54
CA GLU A 34 -13.73 -2.38 6.93
C GLU A 34 -14.52 -2.43 8.25
N ASP A 35 -15.31 -3.48 8.44
CA ASP A 35 -16.10 -3.70 9.66
C ASP A 35 -15.22 -3.92 10.91
N SER A 36 -13.98 -4.41 10.74
CA SER A 36 -13.06 -4.67 11.85
C SER A 36 -12.48 -3.39 12.48
N PHE A 37 -12.67 -2.22 11.86
CA PHE A 37 -12.27 -0.96 12.45
C PHE A 37 -13.26 -0.44 13.51
N GLY A 38 -14.52 -0.88 13.44
CA GLY A 38 -15.58 -0.44 14.34
C GLY A 38 -15.77 1.08 14.34
N LEU A 39 -15.90 1.67 15.52
CA LEU A 39 -16.13 3.11 15.71
C LEU A 39 -14.84 3.92 15.90
N ASP A 40 -13.67 3.29 15.77
CA ASP A 40 -12.38 3.94 16.05
C ASP A 40 -11.72 4.57 14.82
N VAL A 41 -12.08 4.09 13.63
CA VAL A 41 -11.65 4.68 12.35
C VAL A 41 -12.90 4.97 11.51
N PRO A 42 -13.09 6.22 11.06
CA PRO A 42 -14.20 6.55 10.18
C PRO A 42 -13.99 5.95 8.78
N ALA A 43 -15.06 5.45 8.16
CA ALA A 43 -15.01 4.77 6.86
C ALA A 43 -14.38 5.64 5.75
N GLU A 44 -14.53 6.96 5.82
CA GLU A 44 -13.95 7.92 4.87
C GLU A 44 -12.41 7.96 4.87
N THR A 45 -11.76 7.57 5.98
CA THR A 45 -10.30 7.51 6.07
C THR A 45 -9.75 6.11 5.78
N ILE A 46 -10.63 5.12 5.59
CA ILE A 46 -10.23 3.77 5.23
C ILE A 46 -9.84 3.76 3.76
N THR A 47 -8.57 3.39 3.50
CA THR A 47 -8.02 3.29 2.17
C THR A 47 -7.50 1.86 1.96
N PRO A 48 -7.78 1.20 0.83
CA PRO A 48 -7.25 -0.14 0.59
C PRO A 48 -5.71 -0.11 0.58
N THR A 49 -5.08 -1.15 1.12
CA THR A 49 -3.62 -1.24 1.24
C THR A 49 -2.93 -1.06 -0.11
N CYS A 50 -3.52 -1.63 -1.17
CA CYS A 50 -3.02 -1.54 -2.53
C CYS A 50 -3.03 -0.12 -3.08
N GLU A 51 -3.87 0.80 -2.59
CA GLU A 51 -3.80 2.23 -2.91
C GLU A 51 -2.94 3.00 -1.90
N TYR A 52 -2.99 2.60 -0.63
CA TYR A 52 -2.20 3.25 0.42
C TYR A 52 -0.71 3.22 0.11
N VAL A 53 -0.15 2.15 -0.46
CA VAL A 53 1.29 2.11 -0.81
C VAL A 53 1.67 3.09 -1.93
N TRP A 54 0.71 3.60 -2.69
CA TRP A 54 0.95 4.59 -3.73
C TRP A 54 0.77 6.00 -3.18
N ALA A 55 1.83 6.80 -3.29
CA ALA A 55 1.78 8.23 -3.07
C ALA A 55 1.43 8.93 -4.39
N VAL A 56 0.55 9.92 -4.33
CA VAL A 56 0.31 10.83 -5.45
C VAL A 56 1.61 11.59 -5.72
N ASP A 57 2.07 11.55 -6.95
CA ASP A 57 3.24 12.28 -7.43
C ASP A 57 2.78 13.41 -8.37
N ASP A 58 3.55 13.73 -9.41
CA ASP A 58 3.19 14.80 -10.34
C ASP A 58 2.04 14.40 -11.29
N GLY A 59 0.99 15.23 -11.32
CA GLY A 59 -0.15 15.06 -12.22
C GLY A 59 -0.96 13.79 -11.99
N ALA A 60 -0.94 12.86 -12.96
CA ALA A 60 -1.66 11.59 -12.93
C ALA A 60 -0.75 10.40 -12.54
N LEU A 61 0.50 10.67 -12.16
CA LEU A 61 1.45 9.65 -11.74
C LEU A 61 1.29 9.33 -10.26
N MET A 62 1.43 8.04 -9.96
CA MET A 62 1.53 7.53 -8.61
C MET A 62 2.90 6.90 -8.44
N ARG A 63 3.58 7.22 -7.34
CA ARG A 63 4.85 6.61 -6.96
C ARG A 63 4.66 5.60 -5.84
N LEU A 64 5.35 4.48 -5.93
CA LEU A 64 5.32 3.43 -4.92
C LEU A 64 6.23 3.81 -3.75
N ASP A 65 5.61 4.21 -2.64
CA ASP A 65 6.31 4.73 -1.48
C ASP A 65 6.86 3.59 -0.61
N ARG A 66 8.19 3.57 -0.47
CA ARG A 66 8.89 2.53 0.30
C ARG A 66 8.61 2.61 1.79
N GLN A 67 8.40 3.82 2.33
CA GLN A 67 8.15 3.99 3.76
C GLN A 67 6.80 3.38 4.13
N ARG A 68 5.78 3.55 3.28
CA ARG A 68 4.47 2.90 3.45
C ARG A 68 4.58 1.37 3.35
N LEU A 69 5.33 0.85 2.38
CA LEU A 69 5.59 -0.59 2.27
C LEU A 69 6.35 -1.16 3.48
N ALA A 70 7.34 -0.43 3.99
CA ALA A 70 8.09 -0.83 5.18
C ALA A 70 7.17 -0.90 6.40
N TRP A 71 6.28 0.08 6.57
CA TRP A 71 5.28 0.08 7.63
C TRP A 71 4.36 -1.15 7.57
N LEU A 72 3.93 -1.57 6.37
CA LEU A 72 3.14 -2.80 6.19
C LEU A 72 3.91 -4.05 6.63
N GLN A 73 5.20 -4.12 6.28
CA GLN A 73 6.08 -5.21 6.69
C GLN A 73 6.26 -5.23 8.23
N GLU A 74 6.31 -4.06 8.86
CA GLU A 74 6.39 -3.94 10.32
C GLU A 74 5.13 -4.40 11.04
N GLN A 75 3.96 -4.39 10.39
CA GLN A 75 2.73 -4.93 10.97
C GLN A 75 2.78 -6.46 11.16
N ARG A 76 3.81 -7.16 10.65
CA ARG A 76 4.03 -8.62 10.78
C ARG A 76 2.84 -9.46 10.28
N ILE A 77 2.07 -8.92 9.34
CA ILE A 77 0.94 -9.60 8.69
C ILE A 77 1.19 -9.78 7.19
N ASP A 78 2.46 -9.93 6.81
CA ASP A 78 2.96 -10.03 5.45
C ASP A 78 2.23 -11.10 4.62
N ASP A 79 1.89 -12.22 5.24
CA ASP A 79 1.19 -13.34 4.59
C ASP A 79 -0.28 -12.98 4.31
N ARG A 80 -0.94 -12.32 5.26
CA ARG A 80 -2.34 -11.91 5.11
C ARG A 80 -2.51 -10.73 4.17
N VAL A 81 -1.57 -9.78 4.18
CA VAL A 81 -1.55 -8.61 3.28
C VAL A 81 -1.11 -8.98 1.86
N ASN A 82 -0.75 -10.25 1.62
CA ASN A 82 -0.22 -10.75 0.35
C ASN A 82 1.04 -10.01 -0.12
N LEU A 83 1.94 -9.66 0.83
CA LEU A 83 3.21 -9.02 0.54
C LEU A 83 4.16 -10.03 -0.13
N SER A 84 4.09 -10.09 -1.45
CA SER A 84 4.87 -11.03 -2.28
C SER A 84 6.36 -10.70 -2.30
N GLU A 85 7.17 -11.69 -2.68
CA GLU A 85 8.62 -11.56 -2.83
C GLU A 85 9.12 -10.31 -3.62
N PRO A 86 8.52 -9.91 -4.77
CA PRO A 86 8.90 -8.67 -5.46
C PRO A 86 8.90 -7.42 -4.59
N LEU A 87 7.89 -7.24 -3.72
CA LEU A 87 7.83 -6.08 -2.82
C LEU A 87 8.90 -6.16 -1.72
N ARG A 88 9.14 -7.36 -1.19
CA ARG A 88 10.20 -7.60 -0.20
C ARG A 88 11.59 -7.32 -0.78
N VAL A 89 11.83 -7.73 -2.02
CA VAL A 89 13.08 -7.43 -2.73
C VAL A 89 13.20 -5.94 -3.00
N TYR A 90 12.12 -5.27 -3.41
CA TYR A 90 12.11 -3.82 -3.61
C TYR A 90 12.43 -3.05 -2.32
N LEU A 91 11.89 -3.49 -1.17
CA LEU A 91 12.22 -2.93 0.14
C LEU A 91 13.67 -3.18 0.55
N ARG A 92 14.21 -4.37 0.27
CA ARG A 92 15.62 -4.71 0.59
C ARG A 92 16.62 -4.05 -0.35
N ARG A 93 16.24 -3.75 -1.59
CA ARG A 93 17.12 -3.17 -2.62
C ARG A 93 16.89 -1.66 -2.75
N SER A 94 17.64 -0.90 -1.98
CA SER A 94 17.67 0.57 -2.09
C SER A 94 18.25 1.09 -3.41
N ASP A 95 19.00 0.24 -4.12
CA ASP A 95 19.61 0.50 -5.44
C ASP A 95 18.59 0.65 -6.58
N LEU A 96 17.37 0.11 -6.43
CA LEU A 96 16.34 0.31 -7.43
C LEU A 96 15.85 1.77 -7.41
N PRO A 97 15.47 2.36 -8.55
CA PRO A 97 14.79 3.66 -8.55
C PRO A 97 13.38 3.54 -7.93
N GLU A 98 12.81 4.67 -7.51
CA GLU A 98 11.40 4.72 -7.12
C GLU A 98 10.50 4.35 -8.31
N ILE A 99 9.58 3.42 -8.08
CA ILE A 99 8.66 2.96 -9.11
C ILE A 99 7.54 3.99 -9.27
N ARG A 100 7.32 4.44 -10.50
CA ARG A 100 6.23 5.33 -10.88
C ARG A 100 5.31 4.62 -11.85
N ALA A 101 4.01 4.74 -11.64
CA ALA A 101 2.98 4.15 -12.48
C ALA A 101 1.89 5.19 -12.76
N GLU A 102 1.45 5.26 -14.01
CA GLU A 102 0.26 6.00 -14.40
C GLU A 102 -0.97 5.20 -13.95
N ARG A 103 -1.53 5.56 -12.80
CA ARG A 103 -2.79 4.98 -12.32
C ARG A 103 -3.91 5.98 -12.62
N ARG A 104 -4.72 5.67 -13.63
CA ARG A 104 -5.98 6.40 -13.85
C ARG A 104 -6.91 6.03 -12.71
N ARG A 105 -7.06 6.90 -11.70
CA ARG A 105 -8.21 6.83 -10.80
C ARG A 105 -9.44 6.84 -11.70
N VAL A 106 -10.20 5.75 -11.70
CA VAL A 106 -11.50 5.71 -12.38
C VAL A 106 -12.39 6.60 -11.53
N THR A 107 -12.43 7.89 -11.83
CA THR A 107 -13.43 8.78 -11.27
C THR A 107 -14.77 8.24 -11.77
N PRO A 108 -15.69 7.76 -10.90
CA PRO A 108 -17.02 7.44 -11.37
C PRO A 108 -17.62 8.75 -11.89
N ALA A 109 -18.07 8.74 -13.14
CA ALA A 109 -18.80 9.84 -13.76
C ALA A 109 -20.23 9.90 -13.21
#